data_AF-A0A846UVS0-F1
#
_entry.id   AF-A0A846UVS0-F1
#
_cell.length_a   1.000
_cell.length_b   1.000
_cell.length_c   1.000
_cell.angle_alpha   90.00
_cell.angle_beta   90.00
_cell.angle_gamma   90.00
#
_symmetry.space_group_name_H-M   'P 1'
#
loop_
_entity.id
_entity.type
_entity.pdbx_description
1 polymer ?
#
loop_
_entity_poly.entity_id
_entity_poly.type
_entity_poly.pdbx_seq_one_letter_code
_entity_poly.pdbx_strand_id
1 'polypeptide(L)'
;MEVLEPPSRGVMVMQSKFETYYVPALYSTVGILLALNLLGLMSGIWITLLPIAIQISIIFSVYTRKTWAYLVVRAWSAICIFSGAALWLAVLLRGGEFSHSAGYMVSQTLVLLLGVLFFKSAKAVLSERAHMDAAPSRDMHQEEI
;
A
#
# COMPACT_ATOMS: atom_id res chain seq x y z
N MET A 1 1.44 -30.04 29.74
CA MET A 1 2.53 -29.53 28.88
C MET A 1 2.02 -29.60 27.46
N GLU A 2 1.41 -28.50 26.97
CA GLU A 2 1.11 -28.35 25.55
C GLU A 2 2.43 -28.16 24.80
N VAL A 3 2.74 -29.11 23.92
CA VAL A 3 3.87 -29.01 23.01
C VAL A 3 3.46 -28.00 21.94
N LEU A 4 3.95 -26.76 22.07
CA LEU A 4 3.88 -25.75 21.01
C LEU A 4 4.68 -26.27 19.81
N GLU A 5 3.99 -26.88 18.85
CA GLU A 5 4.60 -27.23 17.57
C GLU A 5 5.14 -25.95 16.92
N PRO A 6 6.44 -25.90 16.55
CA PRO A 6 7.00 -24.73 15.92
C PRO A 6 6.27 -24.50 14.58
N PRO A 7 5.90 -23.25 14.27
CA PRO A 7 5.20 -22.92 13.03
C PRO A 7 5.99 -23.49 11.84
N SER A 8 5.30 -24.27 11.02
CA SER A 8 5.91 -25.05 9.95
C SER A 8 6.78 -24.13 9.06
N ARG A 9 8.05 -24.52 8.85
CA ARG A 9 9.04 -23.75 8.08
C ARG A 9 8.53 -23.27 6.71
N GLY A 10 7.56 -23.96 6.11
CA GLY A 10 6.92 -23.56 4.86
C GLY A 10 6.18 -22.22 4.93
N VAL A 11 5.56 -21.89 6.07
CA VAL A 11 4.81 -20.63 6.26
C VAL A 11 5.76 -19.44 6.32
N MET A 12 6.90 -19.58 7.02
CA MET A 12 7.92 -18.52 7.12
C MET A 12 8.56 -18.17 5.77
N VAL A 13 8.83 -19.15 4.90
CA VAL A 13 9.46 -18.88 3.58
C VAL A 13 8.49 -18.22 2.60
N MET A 14 7.19 -18.53 2.68
CA MET A 14 6.18 -17.85 1.85
C MET A 14 5.98 -16.39 2.27
N GLN A 15 6.03 -16.10 3.57
CA GLN A 15 5.82 -14.75 4.10
C GLN A 15 6.94 -13.80 3.67
N SER A 16 8.23 -14.22 3.73
CA SER A 16 9.35 -13.36 3.32
C SER A 16 9.39 -13.05 1.82
N LYS A 17 8.95 -14.00 0.98
CA LYS A 17 8.77 -13.75 -0.46
C LYS A 17 7.72 -12.66 -0.69
N PHE A 18 6.59 -12.72 0.02
CA PHE A 18 5.52 -11.75 -0.12
C PHE A 18 5.96 -10.33 0.26
N GLU A 19 6.76 -10.18 1.33
CA GLU A 19 7.36 -8.89 1.71
C GLU A 19 8.30 -8.33 0.64
N THR A 20 9.10 -9.21 0.04
CA THR A 20 10.08 -8.84 -1.00
C THR A 20 9.42 -8.27 -2.24
N TYR A 21 8.22 -8.75 -2.62
CA TYR A 21 7.49 -8.24 -3.79
C TYR A 21 6.54 -7.07 -3.46
N TYR A 22 6.06 -6.97 -2.23
CA TYR A 22 5.11 -5.92 -1.84
C TYR A 22 5.70 -4.52 -1.92
N VAL A 23 6.92 -4.32 -1.41
CA VAL A 23 7.55 -3.00 -1.40
C VAL A 23 7.87 -2.49 -2.82
N PRO A 24 8.48 -3.29 -3.72
CA PRO A 24 8.64 -2.92 -5.12
C PRO A 24 7.30 -2.67 -5.83
N ALA A 25 6.28 -3.51 -5.59
CA ALA A 25 4.97 -3.32 -6.21
C ALA A 25 4.30 -2.01 -5.76
N LEU A 26 4.43 -1.65 -4.48
CA LEU A 26 3.96 -0.37 -3.94
C LEU A 26 4.69 0.80 -4.62
N TYR A 27 6.02 0.75 -4.71
CA TYR A 27 6.80 1.79 -5.39
C TYR A 27 6.44 1.92 -6.87
N SER A 28 6.31 0.81 -7.59
CA SER A 28 5.89 0.83 -8.99
C SER A 28 4.49 1.43 -9.17
N THR A 29 3.54 1.02 -8.33
CA THR A 29 2.15 1.52 -8.41
C THR A 29 2.08 3.01 -8.11
N VAL A 30 2.69 3.45 -7.00
CA VAL A 30 2.72 4.87 -6.61
C VAL A 30 3.50 5.69 -7.63
N GLY A 31 4.61 5.17 -8.16
CA GLY A 31 5.42 5.82 -9.19
C GLY A 31 4.67 6.02 -10.51
N ILE A 32 3.93 5.02 -10.98
CA ILE A 32 3.08 5.13 -12.17
C ILE A 32 2.00 6.20 -11.95
N LEU A 33 1.32 6.16 -10.80
CA LEU A 33 0.28 7.15 -10.49
C LEU A 33 0.87 8.57 -10.36
N LEU A 34 2.08 8.71 -9.82
CA LEU A 34 2.80 9.98 -9.74
C LEU A 34 3.14 10.52 -11.13
N ALA A 35 3.62 9.67 -12.03
CA ALA A 35 3.89 10.06 -13.42
C ALA A 35 2.63 10.55 -14.13
N LEU A 36 1.50 9.85 -13.95
CA LEU A 36 0.21 10.27 -14.51
C LEU A 36 -0.26 11.61 -13.94
N ASN A 37 -0.12 11.81 -12.63
CA ASN A 37 -0.48 13.09 -12.00
C ASN A 37 0.45 14.23 -12.44
N LEU A 38 1.74 13.98 -12.63
CA LEU A 38 2.68 14.96 -13.17
C LEU A 38 2.32 15.36 -14.60
N LEU A 39 1.93 14.41 -15.46
CA LEU A 39 1.42 14.72 -16.79
C LEU A 39 0.15 15.59 -16.72
N GLY A 40 -0.75 15.29 -15.77
CA GLY A 40 -1.93 16.12 -15.52
C GLY A 40 -1.56 17.54 -15.04
N LEU A 41 -0.56 17.66 -14.16
CA LEU A 41 -0.05 18.95 -13.69
C LEU A 41 0.54 19.77 -14.84
N MET A 42 1.36 19.14 -15.69
CA MET A 42 1.92 19.77 -16.91
C MET A 42 0.83 20.19 -17.89
N SER A 43 -0.32 19.52 -17.88
CA SER A 43 -1.50 19.87 -18.68
C SER A 43 -2.34 21.01 -18.04
N GLY A 44 -1.90 21.60 -16.94
CA GLY A 44 -2.58 22.71 -16.26
C GLY A 44 -3.64 22.28 -15.23
N ILE A 45 -3.73 20.98 -14.91
CA ILE A 45 -4.70 20.45 -13.95
C ILE A 45 -4.13 20.61 -12.53
N TRP A 46 -4.30 21.79 -11.93
CA TRP A 46 -3.77 22.11 -10.60
C TRP A 46 -4.25 21.18 -9.49
N ILE A 47 -5.43 20.56 -9.63
CA ILE A 47 -5.95 19.63 -8.61
C ILE A 47 -5.09 18.37 -8.45
N THR A 48 -4.20 18.08 -9.42
CA THR A 48 -3.22 16.99 -9.33
C THR A 48 -2.11 17.22 -8.30
N LEU A 49 -1.92 18.46 -7.80
CA LEU A 49 -0.97 18.74 -6.71
C LEU A 49 -1.29 17.96 -5.44
N LEU A 50 -2.59 17.82 -5.11
CA LEU A 50 -3.03 17.12 -3.92
C LEU A 50 -2.62 15.63 -3.93
N PRO A 51 -2.95 14.83 -4.97
CA PRO A 51 -2.50 13.44 -5.02
C PRO A 51 -0.97 13.31 -5.17
N ILE A 52 -0.28 14.26 -5.83
CA ILE A 52 1.20 14.29 -5.86
C ILE A 52 1.77 14.41 -4.44
N ALA A 53 1.28 15.35 -3.63
CA ALA A 53 1.74 15.54 -2.25
C ALA A 53 1.49 14.28 -1.40
N ILE A 54 0.33 13.65 -1.56
CA ILE A 54 -0.01 12.40 -0.86
C ILE A 54 0.95 11.27 -1.28
N GLN A 55 1.22 11.12 -2.58
CA GLN A 55 2.12 10.08 -3.11
C GLN A 55 3.56 10.26 -2.64
N ILE A 56 4.06 11.51 -2.64
CA ILE A 56 5.38 11.83 -2.06
C ILE A 56 5.41 11.49 -0.58
N SER A 57 4.35 11.81 0.18
CA SER A 57 4.26 11.45 1.60
C SER A 57 4.31 9.94 1.83
N ILE A 58 3.69 9.13 0.95
CA ILE A 58 3.75 7.66 1.03
C ILE A 58 5.18 7.17 0.80
N ILE A 59 5.82 7.62 -0.28
CA ILE A 59 7.21 7.26 -0.61
C ILE A 59 8.13 7.65 0.55
N PHE A 60 8.02 8.87 1.05
CA PHE A 60 8.83 9.37 2.15
C PHE A 60 8.60 8.57 3.44
N SER A 61 7.34 8.22 3.74
CA SER A 61 7.02 7.44 4.93
C SER A 61 7.55 6.01 4.85
N VAL A 62 7.48 5.37 3.69
CA VAL A 62 8.04 4.03 3.47
C VAL A 62 9.58 4.07 3.48
N TYR A 63 10.17 5.13 2.92
CA TYR A 63 11.62 5.35 2.90
C TYR A 63 12.19 5.56 4.31
N THR A 64 11.50 6.34 5.15
CA THR A 64 11.93 6.62 6.53
C THR A 64 11.74 5.43 7.49
N ARG A 65 11.17 4.31 7.01
CA ARG A 65 10.96 3.05 7.76
C ARG A 65 10.30 3.21 9.14
N LYS A 66 9.63 4.33 9.38
CA LYS A 66 8.98 4.57 10.67
C LYS A 66 7.79 3.63 10.82
N THR A 67 7.50 3.22 12.05
CA THR A 67 6.30 2.46 12.42
C THR A 67 5.00 3.13 11.94
N TRP A 68 5.00 4.41 11.62
CA TRP A 68 3.85 5.14 11.08
C TRP A 68 3.58 4.88 9.58
N ALA A 69 4.51 4.26 8.86
CA ALA A 69 4.39 4.01 7.42
C ALA A 69 3.18 3.17 7.06
N TYR A 70 2.84 2.16 7.88
CA TYR A 70 1.65 1.36 7.64
C TYR A 70 0.37 2.18 7.78
N LEU A 71 0.31 3.17 8.68
CA LEU A 71 -0.87 4.03 8.85
C LEU A 71 -1.07 4.91 7.61
N VAL A 72 0.02 5.46 7.06
CA VAL A 72 -0.03 6.30 5.86
C VAL A 72 -0.49 5.49 4.65
N VAL A 73 0.10 4.32 4.40
CA VAL A 73 -0.28 3.43 3.29
C VAL A 73 -1.73 2.95 3.45
N ARG A 74 -2.14 2.63 4.68
CA ARG A 74 -3.49 2.18 4.99
C ARG A 74 -4.53 3.29 4.82
N ALA A 75 -4.22 4.52 5.23
CA ALA A 75 -5.07 5.69 5.02
C ALA A 75 -5.23 5.98 3.53
N TRP A 76 -4.14 5.98 2.77
CA TRP A 76 -4.20 6.13 1.31
C TRP A 76 -5.03 5.04 0.63
N SER A 77 -4.81 3.77 1.02
CA SER A 77 -5.56 2.65 0.48
C SER A 77 -7.06 2.75 0.81
N ALA A 78 -7.41 3.23 2.02
CA ALA A 78 -8.79 3.49 2.39
C ALA A 78 -9.44 4.57 1.52
N ILE A 79 -8.71 5.64 1.18
CA ILE A 79 -9.18 6.67 0.24
C ILE A 79 -9.44 6.06 -1.14
N CYS A 80 -8.55 5.20 -1.65
CA CYS A 80 -8.76 4.50 -2.92
C CYS A 80 -10.02 3.62 -2.90
N ILE A 81 -10.23 2.86 -1.82
CA ILE A 81 -11.43 2.02 -1.64
C ILE A 81 -12.67 2.90 -1.59
N PHE A 82 -12.65 3.97 -0.80
CA PHE A 82 -13.80 4.85 -0.62
C PHE A 82 -14.17 5.57 -1.92
N SER A 83 -13.16 6.03 -2.68
CA SER A 83 -13.36 6.64 -4.00
C SER A 83 -14.01 5.67 -4.98
N GLY A 84 -13.49 4.45 -5.10
CA GLY A 84 -14.07 3.44 -5.99
C GLY A 84 -15.48 3.02 -5.56
N ALA A 85 -15.71 2.85 -4.25
CA ALA A 85 -17.00 2.46 -3.70
C ALA A 85 -18.05 3.57 -3.86
N ALA A 86 -17.68 4.83 -3.60
CA ALA A 86 -18.55 5.98 -3.82
C ALA A 86 -18.95 6.12 -5.28
N LEU A 87 -18.03 5.82 -6.21
CA LEU A 87 -18.32 5.82 -7.64
C LEU A 87 -19.28 4.71 -8.04
N TRP A 88 -19.07 3.48 -7.57
CA TRP A 88 -20.02 2.38 -7.78
C TRP A 88 -21.39 2.69 -7.19
N LEU A 89 -21.44 3.29 -6.00
CA LEU A 89 -22.68 3.75 -5.39
C LEU A 89 -23.36 4.84 -6.22
N ALA A 90 -22.60 5.79 -6.77
CA ALA A 90 -23.12 6.82 -7.66
C ALA A 90 -23.69 6.23 -8.96
N VAL A 91 -23.03 5.23 -9.54
CA VAL A 91 -23.52 4.49 -10.71
C VAL A 91 -24.81 3.72 -10.39
N LEU A 92 -24.92 3.11 -9.21
CA LEU A 92 -26.14 2.42 -8.78
C LEU A 92 -27.31 3.39 -8.52
N LEU A 93 -27.03 4.58 -7.98
CA LEU A 93 -28.05 5.57 -7.62
C LEU A 93 -28.53 6.44 -8.79
N ARG A 94 -27.63 6.85 -9.68
CA ARG A 94 -27.94 7.74 -10.82
C ARG A 94 -27.85 7.05 -12.18
N GLY A 95 -27.55 5.74 -12.22
CA GLY A 95 -27.48 4.96 -13.44
C GLY A 95 -26.28 5.29 -14.34
N GLY A 96 -26.43 5.00 -15.64
CA GLY A 96 -25.36 5.08 -16.64
C GLY A 96 -24.84 6.48 -16.95
N GLU A 97 -25.45 7.55 -16.43
CA GLU A 97 -24.98 8.93 -16.65
C GLU A 97 -23.57 9.18 -16.06
N PHE A 98 -23.21 8.45 -14.99
CA PHE A 98 -21.86 8.45 -14.40
C PHE A 98 -20.90 7.46 -15.08
N SER A 99 -21.42 6.60 -15.96
CA SER A 99 -20.62 5.76 -16.85
C SER A 99 -20.20 6.56 -18.08
N HIS A 100 -19.42 7.62 -17.87
CA HIS A 100 -18.89 8.44 -18.97
C HIS A 100 -18.00 7.64 -19.95
N SER A 101 -17.41 6.52 -19.50
CA SER A 101 -16.64 5.60 -20.34
C SER A 101 -16.41 4.27 -19.61
N ALA A 102 -16.55 3.15 -20.32
CA ALA A 102 -16.22 1.81 -19.81
C ALA A 102 -14.77 1.75 -19.28
N GLY A 103 -13.84 2.48 -19.91
CA GLY A 103 -12.45 2.57 -19.47
C GLY A 103 -12.31 3.21 -18.08
N TYR A 104 -13.14 4.21 -17.77
CA TYR A 104 -13.15 4.85 -16.46
C TYR A 104 -13.65 3.89 -15.38
N MET A 105 -14.71 3.13 -15.65
CA MET A 105 -15.21 2.09 -14.71
C MET A 105 -14.17 1.00 -14.44
N VAL A 106 -13.47 0.54 -15.49
CA VAL A 106 -12.40 -0.46 -15.34
C VAL A 106 -11.26 0.11 -14.50
N SER A 107 -10.80 1.33 -14.79
CA SER A 107 -9.73 1.98 -14.01
C SER A 107 -10.10 2.14 -12.53
N GLN A 108 -11.33 2.56 -12.23
CA GLN A 108 -11.80 2.72 -10.85
C GLN A 108 -11.92 1.39 -10.12
N THR A 109 -12.33 0.34 -10.82
CA THR A 109 -12.39 -1.01 -10.26
C THR A 109 -10.97 -1.54 -9.96
N LEU A 110 -10.01 -1.29 -10.85
CA LEU A 110 -8.61 -1.62 -10.61
C LEU A 110 -8.04 -0.85 -9.40
N VAL A 111 -8.31 0.46 -9.30
CA VAL A 111 -7.88 1.28 -8.15
C VAL A 111 -8.50 0.78 -6.85
N LEU A 112 -9.78 0.38 -6.87
CA LEU A 112 -10.44 -0.21 -5.71
C LEU A 112 -9.79 -1.53 -5.31
N LEU A 113 -9.56 -2.45 -6.26
CA LEU A 113 -8.93 -3.73 -5.99
C LEU A 113 -7.50 -3.56 -5.45
N LEU A 114 -6.72 -2.65 -6.04
CA LEU A 114 -5.39 -2.28 -5.54
C LEU A 114 -5.49 -1.72 -4.11
N GLY A 115 -6.44 -0.82 -3.85
CA GLY A 115 -6.70 -0.29 -2.52
C GLY A 115 -6.99 -1.39 -1.50
N VAL A 116 -7.86 -2.36 -1.82
CA VAL A 116 -8.16 -3.49 -0.93
C VAL A 116 -6.92 -4.36 -0.68
N LEU A 117 -6.16 -4.69 -1.73
CA LEU A 117 -4.94 -5.48 -1.62
C LEU A 117 -3.90 -4.80 -0.73
N PHE A 118 -3.61 -3.52 -0.99
CA PHE A 118 -2.65 -2.76 -0.20
C PHE A 118 -3.13 -2.55 1.23
N PHE A 119 -4.42 -2.28 1.46
CA PHE A 119 -4.97 -2.11 2.81
C PHE A 119 -4.84 -3.38 3.65
N LYS A 120 -5.15 -4.55 3.08
CA LYS A 120 -5.08 -5.84 3.78
C LYS A 120 -3.63 -6.23 4.07
N SER A 121 -2.72 -6.01 3.13
CA SER A 121 -1.31 -6.39 3.25
C SER A 121 -0.44 -5.38 4.01
N ALA A 122 -0.85 -4.11 4.10
CA ALA A 122 -0.05 -3.06 4.74
C ALA A 122 0.28 -3.36 6.20
N LYS A 123 -0.68 -3.84 6.99
CA LYS A 123 -0.43 -4.14 8.40
C LYS A 123 0.58 -5.28 8.55
N ALA A 124 0.36 -6.40 7.85
CA ALA A 124 1.21 -7.58 7.95
C ALA A 124 2.66 -7.27 7.55
N VAL A 125 2.86 -6.65 6.38
CA VAL A 125 4.21 -6.44 5.82
C VAL A 125 4.96 -5.29 6.48
N LEU A 126 4.29 -4.17 6.77
CA LEU A 126 4.99 -2.98 7.28
C LEU A 126 5.17 -3.01 8.80
N SER A 127 4.32 -3.71 9.57
CA SER A 127 4.58 -3.87 11.01
C SER A 127 5.69 -4.88 11.28
N GLU A 128 5.70 -6.00 10.55
CA GLU A 128 6.72 -7.06 10.70
C GLU A 128 8.12 -6.53 10.38
N ARG A 129 8.27 -5.77 9.29
CA ARG A 129 9.52 -5.10 8.94
C ARG A 129 9.98 -4.07 9.97
N ALA A 130 9.07 -3.31 10.57
CA ALA A 130 9.41 -2.34 11.60
C ALA A 130 9.86 -3.01 12.92
N HIS A 131 9.35 -4.20 13.22
CA HIS A 131 9.76 -4.98 14.40
C HIS A 131 11.11 -5.68 14.20
N MET A 132 11.41 -6.16 12.99
CA MET A 132 12.72 -6.75 12.67
C MET A 132 13.86 -5.73 12.77
N ASP A 133 13.66 -4.48 12.32
CA ASP A 133 14.67 -3.42 12.46
C ASP A 133 14.79 -2.88 13.91
N ALA A 134 13.77 -3.09 14.75
CA ALA A 134 13.76 -2.65 16.16
C ALA A 134 14.31 -3.70 17.13
N ALA A 135 14.50 -4.95 16.71
CA ALA A 135 15.19 -5.96 17.49
C ALA A 135 16.70 -5.68 17.42
N PRO A 136 17.33 -5.16 18.50
CA PRO A 136 18.77 -4.99 18.50
C PRO A 136 19.39 -6.39 18.41
N SER A 137 20.35 -6.55 17.51
CA SER A 137 21.25 -7.69 17.40
C SER A 137 21.97 -7.90 18.74
N ARG A 138 21.31 -8.59 19.66
CA ARG A 138 21.77 -8.82 21.04
C ARG A 138 22.59 -10.11 21.19
N ASP A 139 23.02 -10.70 20.07
CA ASP A 139 23.66 -12.02 20.03
C ASP A 139 25.04 -12.02 19.33
N MET A 140 25.85 -10.97 19.48
CA MET A 140 27.25 -11.02 18.99
C MET A 140 28.32 -10.54 19.99
N HIS A 141 27.99 -10.37 21.27
CA HIS A 141 29.00 -10.00 22.29
C HIS A 141 28.96 -10.82 23.57
N GLN A 142 28.53 -12.08 23.50
CA GLN A 142 28.55 -12.97 24.67
C GLN A 142 29.23 -14.32 24.41
N GLU A 143 30.34 -14.29 23.66
CA GLU A 143 31.30 -15.40 23.55
C GLU A 143 32.72 -14.81 23.47
N GLU A 144 33.21 -14.23 24.57
CA GLU A 144 34.66 -14.08 24.85
C GLU A 144 34.86 -13.48 26.26
N ILE A 145 34.48 -14.21 27.33
CA ILE A 145 35.16 -14.15 28.65
C ILE A 145 35.04 -15.52 29.32
#